data_AF-A0A1L8MCV0-F1
#
_entry.id   AF-A0A1L8MCV0-F1
#
_cell.length_a   1.000
_cell.length_b   1.000
_cell.length_c   1.000
_cell.angle_alpha   90.00
_cell.angle_beta   90.00
_cell.angle_gamma   90.00
#
_symmetry.space_group_name_H-M   'P 1'
#
loop_
_entity.id
_entity.type
_entity.pdbx_description
1 polymer ?
#
loop_
_entity_poly.entity_id
_entity_poly.type
_entity_poly.pdbx_seq_one_letter_code
_entity_poly.pdbx_strand_id
1 'polypeptide(L)'
;MLPPAAAPQEVIKAIADIEAALDDVVNHGSDDELFIASYLQGHFAVEARQLEMAKEASIELLHTKVTKSLTNAFQNKELEEDDAEKVVALWNRMLNKVCV
;
A
#
# COMPACT_ATOMS: atom_id res chain seq x y z
N MET A 1 2.81 -14.82 -21.32
CA MET A 1 3.77 -14.06 -20.51
C MET A 1 3.14 -12.70 -20.25
N LEU A 2 2.97 -12.32 -18.98
CA LEU A 2 2.72 -10.91 -18.65
C LEU A 2 3.90 -10.11 -19.21
N PRO A 3 3.66 -8.95 -19.85
CA PRO A 3 4.77 -8.09 -20.25
C PRO A 3 5.63 -7.80 -19.01
N PRO A 4 6.96 -7.75 -19.13
CA PRO A 4 7.81 -7.31 -18.03
C PRO A 4 7.31 -5.95 -17.55
N ALA A 5 7.29 -5.78 -16.23
CA ALA A 5 6.88 -4.53 -15.62
C ALA A 5 7.62 -3.35 -16.25
N ALA A 6 6.90 -2.27 -16.54
CA ALA A 6 7.46 -1.10 -17.22
C ALA A 6 8.11 -0.12 -16.25
N ALA A 7 7.79 -0.21 -14.97
CA ALA A 7 8.34 0.64 -13.92
C ALA A 7 9.83 0.38 -13.63
N PRO A 8 10.51 1.36 -13.02
CA PRO A 8 11.86 1.17 -12.51
C PRO A 8 11.94 0.00 -11.54
N GLN A 9 13.04 -0.75 -11.59
CA GLN A 9 13.25 -1.96 -10.77
C GLN A 9 13.19 -1.67 -9.27
N GLU A 10 13.65 -0.48 -8.85
CA GLU A 10 13.54 -0.01 -7.45
C GLU A 10 12.08 0.09 -6.98
N VAL A 11 11.16 0.52 -7.84
CA VAL A 11 9.74 0.62 -7.53
C VAL A 11 9.11 -0.77 -7.46
N ILE A 12 9.45 -1.66 -8.39
CA ILE A 12 8.99 -3.05 -8.36
C ILE A 12 9.45 -3.75 -7.09
N LYS A 13 10.71 -3.53 -6.69
CA LYS A 13 11.23 -4.07 -5.43
C LYS A 13 10.49 -3.49 -4.22
N ALA A 14 10.28 -2.17 -4.18
CA ALA A 14 9.55 -1.52 -3.10
C ALA A 14 8.11 -2.04 -2.98
N ILE A 15 7.42 -2.26 -4.11
CA ILE A 15 6.08 -2.85 -4.14
C ILE A 15 6.11 -4.25 -3.51
N ALA A 16 6.99 -5.12 -3.99
CA ALA A 16 7.09 -6.49 -3.48
C ALA A 16 7.46 -6.54 -1.98
N ASP A 17 8.35 -5.67 -1.52
CA ASP A 17 8.74 -5.58 -0.11
C ASP A 17 7.57 -5.13 0.77
N ILE A 18 6.74 -4.19 0.29
CA ILE A 18 5.54 -3.76 1.01
C ILE A 18 4.47 -4.86 1.02
N GLU A 19 4.24 -5.56 -0.10
CA GLU A 19 3.30 -6.68 -0.16
C GLU A 19 3.67 -7.76 0.86
N ALA A 20 4.94 -8.17 0.88
CA ALA A 20 5.43 -9.14 1.84
C ALA A 20 5.28 -8.66 3.30
N ALA A 21 5.51 -7.37 3.55
CA ALA A 21 5.34 -6.80 4.89
C ALA A 21 3.87 -6.70 5.33
N LEU A 22 2.93 -6.49 4.41
CA LEU A 22 1.49 -6.51 4.71
C LEU A 22 0.99 -7.94 4.95
N ASP A 23 1.41 -8.90 4.11
CA ASP A 23 1.09 -10.31 4.28
C ASP A 23 1.60 -10.84 5.65
N ASP A 24 2.76 -10.39 6.12
CA ASP A 24 3.29 -10.78 7.44
C ASP A 24 2.41 -10.26 8.59
N VAL A 25 1.87 -9.04 8.48
CA VAL A 25 0.93 -8.48 9.48
C VAL A 25 -0.38 -9.25 9.47
N VAL A 26 -0.89 -9.62 8.29
CA VAL A 26 -2.10 -10.44 8.14
C VAL A 26 -1.94 -11.82 8.80
N ASN A 27 -0.77 -12.44 8.68
CA ASN A 27 -0.53 -13.79 9.21
C ASN A 27 -0.32 -13.84 10.73
N HIS A 28 0.14 -12.76 11.36
CA HIS A 28 0.58 -12.76 12.76
C HIS A 28 -0.11 -11.72 13.65
N GLY A 29 -0.87 -10.79 13.08
CA GLY A 29 -1.57 -9.72 13.80
C GLY A 29 -2.79 -10.21 14.58
N SER A 30 -3.23 -9.38 15.52
CA SER A 30 -4.56 -9.49 16.13
C SER A 30 -5.69 -9.30 15.11
N ASP A 31 -6.93 -9.64 15.46
CA ASP A 31 -8.10 -9.47 14.57
C ASP A 31 -8.25 -8.02 14.07
N ASP A 32 -7.99 -7.04 14.95
CA ASP A 32 -8.02 -5.61 14.57
C ASP A 32 -6.88 -5.29 13.59
N GLU A 33 -5.66 -5.77 13.84
CA GLU A 33 -4.52 -5.55 12.94
C GLU A 33 -4.73 -6.23 11.58
N LEU A 34 -5.35 -7.41 11.57
CA LEU A 34 -5.72 -8.14 10.36
C LEU A 34 -6.71 -7.33 9.52
N PHE A 35 -7.73 -6.73 10.15
CA PHE A 35 -8.68 -5.86 9.45
C PHE A 35 -7.98 -4.64 8.82
N ILE A 36 -7.17 -3.93 9.61
CA ILE A 36 -6.43 -2.74 9.16
C ILE A 36 -5.45 -3.08 8.01
N ALA A 37 -4.71 -4.19 8.15
CA ALA A 37 -3.77 -4.64 7.12
C ALA A 37 -4.48 -5.07 5.84
N SER A 38 -5.57 -5.82 5.95
CA SER A 38 -6.37 -6.27 4.80
C SER A 38 -6.99 -5.09 4.04
N TYR A 39 -7.49 -4.08 4.77
CA TYR A 39 -8.02 -2.85 4.18
C TYR A 39 -6.95 -2.09 3.40
N LEU A 40 -5.78 -1.85 4.02
CA LEU A 40 -4.65 -1.20 3.37
C LEU A 40 -4.17 -1.99 2.14
N GLN A 41 -4.05 -3.31 2.25
CA GLN A 41 -3.62 -4.20 1.17
C GLN A 41 -4.54 -4.10 -0.05
N GLY A 42 -5.85 -3.97 0.16
CA GLY A 42 -6.82 -3.75 -0.93
C GLY A 42 -6.54 -2.48 -1.73
N HIS A 43 -6.37 -1.34 -1.06
CA HIS A 43 -6.04 -0.07 -1.72
C HIS A 43 -4.66 -0.09 -2.36
N PHE A 44 -3.67 -0.63 -1.65
CA PHE A 44 -2.31 -0.75 -2.13
C PHE A 44 -2.22 -1.57 -3.42
N ALA A 45 -2.84 -2.75 -3.47
CA ALA A 45 -2.75 -3.66 -4.62
C ALA A 45 -3.30 -3.04 -5.92
N VAL A 46 -4.34 -2.20 -5.82
CA VAL A 46 -4.92 -1.50 -6.98
C VAL A 46 -3.97 -0.44 -7.52
N GLU A 47 -3.35 0.36 -6.65
CA GLU A 47 -2.42 1.41 -7.08
C GLU A 47 -1.06 0.83 -7.51
N ALA A 48 -0.56 -0.20 -6.81
CA ALA A 48 0.68 -0.89 -7.13
C ALA A 48 0.64 -1.47 -8.56
N ARG A 49 -0.40 -2.23 -8.92
CA ARG A 49 -0.55 -2.77 -10.28
C ARG A 49 -0.53 -1.70 -11.37
N GLN A 50 -1.15 -0.55 -11.12
CA GLN A 50 -1.12 0.57 -12.08
C GLN A 50 0.31 1.10 -12.23
N LEU A 51 1.05 1.19 -11.13
CA LEU A 51 2.41 1.70 -11.13
C LEU A 51 3.41 0.72 -11.75
N GLU A 52 3.27 -0.59 -11.55
CA GLU A 52 4.13 -1.59 -12.22
C GLU A 52 4.12 -1.46 -13.74
N MET A 53 3.02 -0.95 -14.31
CA MET A 53 2.84 -0.71 -15.74
C MET A 53 3.27 0.70 -16.20
N ALA A 54 3.73 1.57 -15.28
CA ALA A 54 4.08 2.96 -15.58
C ALA A 54 5.59 3.18 -15.57
N LYS A 55 6.16 3.63 -16.70
CA LYS A 55 7.60 3.90 -16.83
C LYS A 55 8.11 5.03 -15.93
N GLU A 56 7.25 6.00 -15.65
CA GLU A 56 7.53 7.17 -14.79
C GLU A 56 7.20 6.87 -13.31
N ALA A 57 7.00 5.59 -12.95
CA ALA A 57 6.70 5.24 -11.57
C ALA A 57 7.87 5.60 -10.65
N SER A 58 7.53 6.07 -9.46
CA SER A 58 8.46 6.36 -8.38
C SER A 58 7.82 5.98 -7.05
N ILE A 59 8.64 5.82 -6.01
CA ILE A 59 8.14 5.56 -4.65
C ILE A 59 7.28 6.74 -4.16
N GLU A 60 7.61 7.97 -4.54
CA GLU A 60 6.81 9.16 -4.26
C GLU A 60 5.43 9.11 -4.95
N LEU A 61 5.38 8.65 -6.21
CA LEU A 61 4.12 8.47 -6.92
C LEU A 61 3.27 7.37 -6.29
N LEU A 62 3.90 6.28 -5.84
CA LEU A 62 3.22 5.21 -5.09
C LEU A 62 2.61 5.75 -3.80
N HIS A 63 3.39 6.49 -3.02
CA HIS A 63 2.94 7.19 -1.82
C HIS A 63 1.74 8.10 -2.10
N THR A 64 1.84 8.93 -3.13
CA THR A 64 0.77 9.87 -3.50
C THR A 64 -0.51 9.14 -3.88
N LYS A 65 -0.41 8.07 -4.68
CA LYS A 65 -1.55 7.30 -5.19
C LYS A 65 -2.28 6.54 -4.08
N VAL A 66 -1.54 5.81 -3.26
CA VAL A 66 -2.11 5.06 -2.12
C VAL A 66 -2.76 6.02 -1.12
N THR A 67 -2.07 7.11 -0.74
CA THR A 67 -2.62 8.10 0.19
C THR A 67 -3.89 8.75 -0.33
N LYS A 68 -3.94 9.06 -1.63
CA LYS A 68 -5.15 9.61 -2.27
C LYS A 68 -6.30 8.59 -2.28
N SER A 69 -6.01 7.33 -2.58
CA SER A 69 -6.98 6.23 -2.57
C SER A 69 -7.62 6.07 -1.19
N LEU A 70 -6.79 6.04 -0.13
CA LEU A 70 -7.23 5.98 1.26
C LEU A 70 -8.04 7.21 1.67
N THR A 71 -7.54 8.41 1.37
CA THR A 71 -8.22 9.67 1.73
C THR A 71 -9.63 9.74 1.13
N ASN A 72 -9.79 9.33 -0.14
CA ASN A 72 -11.10 9.29 -0.77
C ASN A 72 -12.04 8.29 -0.08
N ALA A 73 -11.53 7.12 0.30
CA ALA A 73 -12.32 6.11 1.00
C ALA A 73 -12.77 6.56 2.39
N PHE A 74 -11.88 7.23 3.13
CA PHE A 74 -12.22 7.84 4.43
C PHE A 74 -13.29 8.93 4.29
N GLN A 75 -13.18 9.79 3.27
CA GLN A 75 -14.18 10.82 2.97
C GLN A 75 -15.56 10.24 2.63
N ASN A 76 -15.58 9.05 2.03
CA ASN A 76 -16.80 8.30 1.75
C ASN A 76 -17.38 7.56 2.98
N LYS A 77 -16.75 7.70 4.15
CA LYS A 77 -17.12 7.03 5.40
C LYS A 77 -17.11 5.50 5.30
N GLU A 78 -16.15 4.96 4.54
CA GLU A 78 -15.95 3.51 4.45
C GLU A 78 -15.30 2.92 5.72
N LEU A 79 -14.74 3.77 6.57
CA LEU A 79 -14.02 3.40 7.79
C LEU A 79 -14.32 4.39 8.91
N GLU A 80 -14.34 3.90 10.15
CA GLU A 80 -14.42 4.74 11.35
C GLU A 80 -13.12 5.55 11.55
N GLU A 81 -13.20 6.67 12.26
CA GLU A 81 -12.07 7.60 12.43
C GLU A 81 -10.85 6.93 13.09
N ASP A 82 -11.07 6.18 14.18
CA ASP A 82 -10.01 5.45 14.89
C ASP A 82 -9.29 4.42 13.99
N ASP A 83 -10.03 3.77 13.09
CA ASP A 83 -9.46 2.78 12.18
C ASP A 83 -8.75 3.46 11.00
N ALA A 84 -9.23 4.61 10.53
CA ALA A 84 -8.53 5.41 9.53
C ALA A 84 -7.15 5.87 10.02
N GLU A 85 -7.04 6.28 11.28
CA GLU A 85 -5.75 6.62 11.90
C GLU A 85 -4.79 5.43 11.92
N LYS A 86 -5.29 4.24 12.27
CA LYS A 86 -4.48 3.00 12.27
C LYS A 86 -4.01 2.62 10.86
N VAL A 87 -4.86 2.76 9.84
CA VAL A 87 -4.49 2.51 8.43
C VAL A 87 -3.38 3.47 7.99
N VAL A 88 -3.49 4.76 8.30
CA VAL A 88 -2.45 5.76 7.98
C VAL A 88 -1.14 5.45 8.70
N ALA A 89 -1.20 5.09 9.99
CA ALA A 89 -0.02 4.71 10.76
C ALA A 89 0.67 3.46 10.17
N LEU A 90 -0.13 2.45 9.79
CA LEU A 90 0.38 1.24 9.15
C LEU A 90 1.04 1.55 7.81
N TRP A 91 0.43 2.41 6.99
CA TRP A 91 0.98 2.81 5.70
C TRP A 91 2.32 3.53 5.83
N ASN A 92 2.44 4.49 6.76
CA ASN A 92 3.70 5.18 7.05
C ASN A 92 4.78 4.19 7.49
N ARG A 93 4.42 3.16 8.27
CA ARG A 93 5.34 2.09 8.67
C ARG A 93 5.86 1.29 7.47
N MET A 94 5.02 1.05 6.45
CA MET A 94 5.44 0.36 5.23
C MET A 94 6.40 1.21 4.40
N LEU A 95 6.11 2.51 4.24
CA LEU A 95 7.00 3.42 3.50
C LEU A 95 8.38 3.55 4.14
N ASN A 96 8.45 3.67 5.46
CA ASN A 96 9.72 3.73 6.19
C ASN A 96 10.60 2.48 6.01
N LYS A 97 10.02 1.33 5.62
CA LYS A 97 10.80 0.11 5.34
C LYS A 97 11.48 0.12 3.98
N VAL A 98 10.93 0.86 3.01
CA VAL A 98 11.42 0.89 1.62
C VAL A 98 12.12 2.19 1.24
N CYS A 99 11.89 3.26 1.99
CA CYS A 99 12.62 4.52 1.90
C CYS A 99 13.81 4.50 2.88
N VAL A 100 14.95 3.96 2.46
CA VAL A 100 16.24 4.04 3.20
C VAL A 100 17.28 4.72 2.32
#